data_AF-A0A7S4N8B5-F1
#
_entry.id   AF-A0A7S4N8B5-F1
#
_cell.length_a   1.000
_cell.length_b   1.000
_cell.length_c   1.000
_cell.angle_alpha   90.00
_cell.angle_beta   90.00
_cell.angle_gamma   90.00
#
_symmetry.space_group_name_H-M   'P 1'
#
loop_
_entity.id
_entity.type
_entity.pdbx_description
1 polymer ?
#
loop_
_entity_poly.entity_id
_entity_poly.type
_entity_poly.pdbx_seq_one_letter_code
_entity_poly.pdbx_strand_id
1 'polypeptide(L)'
;MMTRSALLVLLTTVVLAPSDAFVPHAAPSPKFVVLDSQVDGCDEDSSSTTAATSRADFLSASTSAAFALAGSAGLLAAEPLPASARGRATLEQTYDRYAPRIVAGGKFYASELRAAVAKADWKAIEAATSDPPPRSKEDKSKPDGGIAERAAKAGGFSDARVLSACDLFAAGFSDSSVSPRTKAMKAEVAKMREVVEGMNQAARLALGEEKASGGFLGLGAKQPTQAELAKRVRDLYGVGGNAYNQFIFQANDALPIQLNKMPYL
;
A
#
# COMPACT_ATOMS: atom_id res chain seq x y z
N MET A 1 -11.54 20.75 -66.01
CA MET A 1 -12.21 21.88 -65.34
C MET A 1 -12.07 21.70 -63.85
N MET A 2 -11.36 22.64 -63.22
CA MET A 2 -10.97 22.65 -61.82
C MET A 2 -12.11 23.18 -60.95
N THR A 3 -12.36 22.53 -59.81
CA THR A 3 -12.96 23.20 -58.64
C THR A 3 -12.22 22.73 -57.40
N ARG A 4 -11.32 23.59 -56.93
CA ARG A 4 -10.60 23.47 -55.66
C ARG A 4 -11.54 23.94 -54.54
N SER A 5 -11.96 23.04 -53.66
CA SER A 5 -12.61 23.41 -52.40
C SER A 5 -11.54 23.69 -51.36
N ALA A 6 -11.41 24.97 -51.00
CA ALA A 6 -10.64 25.44 -49.87
C ALA A 6 -11.45 25.20 -48.59
N LEU A 7 -10.98 24.32 -47.71
CA LEU A 7 -11.52 24.18 -46.37
C LEU A 7 -10.65 24.97 -45.39
N LEU A 8 -11.30 25.96 -44.79
CA LEU A 8 -10.84 26.93 -43.82
C LEU A 8 -10.36 26.24 -42.53
N VAL A 9 -9.08 26.42 -42.17
CA VAL A 9 -8.52 26.00 -40.88
C VAL A 9 -8.77 27.12 -39.87
N LEU A 10 -9.68 26.90 -38.92
CA LEU A 10 -9.87 27.79 -37.78
C LEU A 10 -8.75 27.52 -36.76
N LEU A 11 -7.81 28.47 -36.65
CA LEU A 11 -6.73 28.43 -35.66
C LEU A 11 -7.23 29.15 -34.39
N THR A 12 -7.70 28.39 -33.40
CA THR A 12 -8.14 28.93 -32.11
C THR A 12 -6.93 29.06 -31.17
N THR A 13 -6.39 30.26 -31.02
CA THR A 13 -5.36 30.59 -30.02
C THR A 13 -6.00 30.70 -28.64
N VAL A 14 -5.74 29.72 -27.78
CA VAL A 14 -6.04 29.81 -26.34
C VAL A 14 -4.89 30.56 -25.68
N VAL A 15 -5.17 31.79 -25.22
CA VAL A 15 -4.26 32.60 -24.41
C VAL A 15 -4.21 32.00 -23.00
N LEU A 16 -3.05 31.47 -22.63
CA LEU A 16 -2.76 30.95 -21.29
C LEU A 16 -2.41 32.13 -20.37
N ALA A 17 -3.21 32.36 -19.33
CA ALA A 17 -2.89 33.36 -18.30
C ALA A 17 -1.72 32.86 -17.41
N PRO A 18 -0.82 33.76 -16.96
CA PRO A 18 0.25 33.39 -16.04
C PRO A 18 -0.34 33.10 -14.65
N SER A 19 -0.04 31.91 -14.14
CA SER A 19 -0.31 31.46 -12.79
C SER A 19 0.45 32.29 -11.77
N ASP A 20 -0.28 32.85 -10.80
CA ASP A 20 0.28 33.53 -9.63
C ASP A 20 1.27 32.64 -8.87
N ALA A 21 2.40 33.24 -8.51
CA ALA A 21 3.48 32.63 -7.79
C ALA A 21 3.04 32.21 -6.38
N PHE A 22 3.14 30.92 -6.10
CA PHE A 22 2.97 30.38 -4.76
C PHE A 22 4.15 30.81 -3.88
N VAL A 23 3.88 31.66 -2.89
CA VAL A 23 4.83 32.06 -1.85
C VAL A 23 4.81 30.98 -0.75
N PRO A 24 5.91 30.25 -0.49
CA PRO A 24 5.95 29.31 0.62
C PRO A 24 5.99 30.06 1.95
N HIS A 25 4.96 29.87 2.77
CA HIS A 25 4.94 30.34 4.15
C HIS A 25 5.89 29.46 4.98
N ALA A 26 6.96 30.06 5.49
CA ALA A 26 7.93 29.40 6.36
C ALA A 26 7.24 28.97 7.67
N ALA A 27 7.09 27.67 7.87
CA ALA A 27 6.62 27.13 9.15
C ALA A 27 7.72 27.30 10.22
N PRO A 28 7.38 27.73 11.44
CA PRO A 28 8.33 27.83 12.54
C PRO A 28 8.80 26.43 12.95
N SER A 29 10.11 26.26 13.08
CA SER A 29 10.75 25.05 13.57
C SER A 29 10.32 24.73 15.02
N PRO A 30 9.97 23.47 15.33
CA PRO A 30 9.71 23.07 16.70
C PRO A 30 11.02 23.12 17.51
N LYS A 31 10.99 23.87 18.62
CA LYS A 31 12.07 23.89 19.60
C LYS A 31 12.18 22.51 20.24
N PHE A 32 13.33 21.87 20.06
CA PHE A 32 13.70 20.63 20.71
C PHE A 32 13.88 20.92 22.21
N VAL A 33 12.96 20.43 23.05
CA VAL A 33 13.13 20.44 24.51
C VAL A 33 13.95 19.21 24.86
N VAL A 34 15.22 19.43 25.19
CA VAL A 34 16.06 18.42 25.84
C VAL A 34 15.56 18.28 27.27
N LEU A 35 14.92 17.16 27.59
CA LEU A 35 14.71 16.76 28.98
C LEU A 35 16.04 16.17 29.49
N ASP A 36 16.74 16.98 30.27
CA ASP A 36 17.86 16.56 31.09
C ASP A 36 17.29 15.81 32.30
N SER A 37 17.23 14.48 32.21
CA SER A 37 16.93 13.63 33.35
C SER A 37 18.23 13.29 34.07
N GLN A 38 18.58 14.19 34.96
CA GLN A 38 19.51 14.01 36.07
C GLN A 38 19.02 12.84 36.93
N VAL A 39 19.72 11.69 36.87
CA VAL A 39 19.57 10.62 37.86
C VAL A 39 20.87 10.57 38.64
N ASP A 40 20.77 11.07 39.86
CA ASP A 40 21.78 11.02 40.89
C ASP A 40 22.08 9.57 41.27
N GLY A 41 23.34 9.33 41.64
CA GLY A 41 23.86 8.01 41.92
C GLY A 41 23.36 7.45 43.25
N CYS A 42 23.28 6.13 43.32
CA CYS A 42 23.51 5.36 44.52
C CYS A 42 24.30 4.11 44.10
N ASP A 43 25.58 4.12 44.43
CA ASP A 43 26.43 2.95 44.50
C ASP A 43 25.80 1.89 45.41
N GLU A 44 25.61 0.67 44.90
CA GLU A 44 25.73 -0.54 45.72
C GLU A 44 26.43 -1.63 44.90
N ASP A 45 27.65 -1.92 45.34
CA ASP A 45 28.42 -3.13 45.03
C ASP A 45 27.59 -4.37 45.33
N SER A 46 27.37 -5.23 44.33
CA SER A 46 27.10 -6.66 44.55
C SER A 46 27.38 -7.46 43.28
N SER A 47 28.54 -8.10 43.28
CA SER A 47 28.89 -9.17 42.36
C SER A 47 27.92 -10.35 42.50
N SER A 48 27.17 -10.68 41.45
CA SER A 48 26.63 -12.04 41.29
C SER A 48 26.37 -12.39 39.82
N THR A 49 27.30 -13.15 39.27
CA THR A 49 27.12 -14.30 38.39
C THR A 49 25.81 -14.39 37.59
N THR A 50 25.92 -14.23 36.26
CA THR A 50 24.96 -14.66 35.25
C THR A 50 24.56 -16.13 35.43
N ALA A 51 23.39 -16.37 36.02
CA ALA A 51 22.69 -17.65 35.95
C ALA A 51 21.62 -17.56 34.84
N ALA A 52 21.80 -18.37 33.80
CA ALA A 52 20.86 -18.47 32.69
C ALA A 52 19.49 -18.95 33.20
N THR A 53 18.48 -18.08 33.15
CA THR A 53 17.10 -18.42 33.49
C THR A 53 16.56 -19.41 32.45
N SER A 54 16.25 -20.62 32.88
CA SER A 54 15.79 -21.68 31.98
C SER A 54 14.29 -21.57 31.74
N ARG A 55 13.81 -22.00 30.57
CA ARG A 55 12.37 -22.02 30.22
C ARG A 55 11.49 -22.76 31.24
N ALA A 56 12.07 -23.63 32.06
CA ALA A 56 11.36 -24.35 33.12
C ALA A 56 10.92 -23.41 34.27
N ASP A 57 11.71 -22.38 34.59
CA ASP A 57 11.39 -21.44 35.67
C ASP A 57 10.19 -20.56 35.33
N PHE A 58 10.02 -20.23 34.05
CA PHE A 58 8.88 -19.45 33.56
C PHE A 58 7.55 -20.24 33.64
N LEU A 59 7.59 -21.55 33.41
CA LEU A 59 6.41 -22.41 33.52
C LEU A 59 6.03 -22.69 34.98
N SER A 60 7.00 -22.80 35.88
CA SER A 60 6.73 -22.89 37.34
C SER A 60 6.11 -21.61 37.90
N ALA A 61 6.56 -20.44 37.44
CA ALA A 61 5.95 -19.15 37.81
C ALA A 61 4.51 -18.99 37.30
N SER A 62 4.15 -19.71 36.22
CA SER A 62 2.81 -19.69 35.64
C SER A 62 1.80 -20.56 36.40
N THR A 63 2.27 -21.47 37.26
CA THR A 63 1.42 -22.51 37.87
C THR A 63 1.10 -22.24 39.36
N SER A 64 1.68 -21.20 39.95
CA SER A 64 1.53 -20.88 41.38
C SER A 64 0.63 -19.67 41.70
N ALA A 65 0.01 -19.03 40.70
CA ALA A 65 -0.96 -17.94 40.88
C ALA A 65 -2.43 -18.40 40.82
N ALA A 66 -2.72 -19.67 41.12
CA ALA A 66 -4.07 -20.25 40.96
C ALA A 66 -4.87 -20.42 42.28
N PHE A 67 -4.31 -20.18 43.46
CA PHE A 67 -5.08 -20.33 44.71
C PHE A 67 -4.64 -19.35 45.80
N ALA A 68 -5.25 -18.17 45.83
CA ALA A 68 -5.61 -17.45 47.06
C ALA A 68 -6.28 -16.13 46.69
N LEU A 69 -7.61 -16.05 46.92
CA LEU A 69 -8.32 -14.92 47.54
C LEU A 69 -9.83 -15.15 47.37
N ALA A 70 -10.35 -16.02 48.24
CA ALA A 70 -11.76 -16.00 48.61
C ALA A 70 -11.94 -14.93 49.70
N GLY A 71 -12.87 -13.99 49.48
CA GLY A 71 -13.49 -13.21 50.56
C GLY A 71 -13.21 -11.70 50.54
N SER A 72 -14.01 -10.93 49.81
CA SER A 72 -14.96 -9.97 50.40
C SER A 72 -15.62 -9.10 49.33
N ALA A 73 -16.95 -9.06 49.41
CA ALA A 73 -17.88 -8.03 48.96
C ALA A 73 -17.32 -6.87 48.11
N GLY A 74 -17.57 -6.94 46.81
CA GLY A 74 -17.27 -5.86 45.87
C GLY A 74 -17.70 -6.25 44.47
N LEU A 75 -18.99 -6.55 44.32
CA LEU A 75 -19.64 -6.88 43.05
C LEU A 75 -19.74 -5.62 42.17
N LEU A 76 -18.60 -5.01 41.83
CA LEU A 76 -18.50 -4.21 40.63
C LEU A 76 -18.34 -5.21 39.49
N ALA A 77 -19.49 -5.56 38.92
CA ALA A 77 -19.57 -6.09 37.57
C ALA A 77 -18.75 -5.18 36.66
N ALA A 78 -17.47 -5.50 36.49
CA ALA A 78 -16.73 -5.12 35.32
C ALA A 78 -17.36 -5.92 34.19
N GLU A 79 -18.46 -5.38 33.66
CA GLU A 79 -19.01 -5.86 32.40
C GLU A 79 -17.85 -5.94 31.42
N PRO A 80 -17.67 -7.08 30.71
CA PRO A 80 -16.67 -7.14 29.66
C PRO A 80 -17.02 -6.03 28.68
N LEU A 81 -16.24 -4.95 28.72
CA LEU A 81 -16.34 -3.87 27.74
C LEU A 81 -16.40 -4.56 26.38
N PRO A 82 -17.44 -4.30 25.58
CA PRO A 82 -17.68 -5.06 24.37
C PRO A 82 -16.41 -5.04 23.53
N ALA A 83 -15.97 -6.21 23.06
CA ALA A 83 -14.81 -6.39 22.17
C ALA A 83 -14.83 -5.45 20.95
N SER A 84 -15.99 -4.85 20.65
CA SER A 84 -16.19 -3.73 19.73
C SER A 84 -15.30 -2.49 19.97
N ALA A 85 -14.79 -2.24 21.18
CA ALA A 85 -13.90 -1.10 21.45
C ALA A 85 -12.46 -1.35 20.97
N ARG A 86 -12.01 -2.62 20.96
CA ARG A 86 -10.66 -2.99 20.49
C ARG A 86 -10.51 -2.81 18.98
N GLY A 87 -11.54 -3.17 18.22
CA GLY A 87 -11.53 -3.09 16.76
C GLY A 87 -11.49 -1.66 16.18
N ARG A 88 -11.95 -0.64 16.92
CA ARG A 88 -11.92 0.75 16.42
C ARG A 88 -10.55 1.38 16.54
N ALA A 89 -9.89 1.24 17.69
CA ALA A 89 -8.55 1.79 17.91
C ALA A 89 -7.50 1.15 16.98
N THR A 90 -7.62 -0.15 16.70
CA THR A 90 -6.73 -0.82 15.73
C THR A 90 -7.00 -0.39 14.30
N LEU A 91 -8.26 -0.09 13.97
CA LEU A 91 -8.64 0.39 12.64
C LEU A 91 -8.12 1.81 12.38
N GLU A 92 -8.21 2.72 13.35
CA GLU A 92 -7.62 4.07 13.25
C GLU A 92 -6.11 4.01 13.03
N GLN A 93 -5.38 3.21 13.82
CA GLN A 93 -3.94 2.99 13.62
C GLN A 93 -3.60 2.40 12.26
N THR A 94 -4.42 1.47 11.78
CA THR A 94 -4.26 0.84 10.46
C THR A 94 -4.54 1.86 9.35
N TYR A 95 -5.56 2.70 9.52
CA TYR A 95 -5.91 3.79 8.61
C TYR A 95 -4.75 4.79 8.47
N ASP A 96 -4.24 5.33 9.58
CA ASP A 96 -3.14 6.30 9.55
C ASP A 96 -1.87 5.75 8.89
N ARG A 97 -1.63 4.45 9.06
CA ARG A 97 -0.44 3.77 8.52
C ARG A 97 -0.54 3.47 7.02
N TYR A 98 -1.71 3.02 6.55
CA TYR A 98 -1.85 2.47 5.19
C TYR A 98 -2.67 3.35 4.25
N ALA A 99 -3.65 4.11 4.73
CA ALA A 99 -4.47 4.98 3.88
C ALA A 99 -3.63 5.98 3.05
N PRO A 100 -2.59 6.65 3.59
CA PRO A 100 -1.77 7.55 2.77
C PRO A 100 -1.12 6.86 1.56
N ARG A 101 -0.72 5.58 1.71
CA ARG A 101 -0.11 4.80 0.62
C ARG A 101 -1.15 4.39 -0.41
N ILE A 102 -2.33 3.99 0.05
CA ILE A 102 -3.46 3.62 -0.82
C ILE A 102 -3.89 4.85 -1.63
N VAL A 103 -4.04 6.01 -1.00
CA VAL A 103 -4.43 7.28 -1.65
C VAL A 103 -3.36 7.77 -2.62
N ALA A 104 -2.08 7.71 -2.25
CA ALA A 104 -0.99 8.05 -3.17
C ALA A 104 -0.96 7.12 -4.39
N GLY A 105 -1.15 5.81 -4.17
CA GLY A 105 -1.27 4.82 -5.24
C GLY A 105 -2.45 5.11 -6.17
N GLY A 106 -3.60 5.48 -5.62
CA GLY A 106 -4.78 5.85 -6.41
C GLY A 106 -4.54 7.11 -7.25
N LYS A 107 -3.93 8.15 -6.68
CA LYS A 107 -3.55 9.36 -7.44
C LYS A 107 -2.62 9.03 -8.60
N PHE A 108 -1.58 8.23 -8.36
CA PHE A 108 -0.66 7.76 -9.38
C PHE A 108 -1.37 6.95 -10.48
N TYR A 109 -2.33 6.10 -10.10
CA TYR A 109 -3.14 5.31 -11.03
C TYR A 109 -3.99 6.21 -11.96
N ALA A 110 -4.60 7.26 -11.40
CA ALA A 110 -5.45 8.18 -12.14
C ALA A 110 -4.66 9.15 -13.05
N SER A 111 -3.45 9.54 -12.66
CA SER A 111 -2.62 10.51 -13.40
C SER A 111 -1.54 9.83 -14.27
N GLU A 112 -0.47 9.34 -13.66
CA GLU A 112 0.75 8.90 -14.31
C GLU A 112 0.53 7.61 -15.12
N LEU A 113 -0.11 6.61 -14.51
CA LEU A 113 -0.41 5.36 -15.20
C LEU A 113 -1.37 5.59 -16.37
N ARG A 114 -2.39 6.44 -16.18
CA ARG A 114 -3.31 6.82 -17.27
C ARG A 114 -2.56 7.47 -18.44
N ALA A 115 -1.63 8.37 -18.15
CA ALA A 115 -0.82 9.04 -19.16
C ALA A 115 0.09 8.05 -19.90
N ALA A 116 0.72 7.11 -19.19
CA ALA A 116 1.56 6.07 -19.78
C ALA A 116 0.74 5.13 -20.69
N VAL A 117 -0.43 4.68 -20.22
CA VAL A 117 -1.36 3.83 -20.99
C VAL A 117 -1.91 4.55 -22.22
N ALA A 118 -2.24 5.84 -22.11
CA ALA A 118 -2.72 6.64 -23.24
C ALA A 118 -1.65 6.80 -24.33
N LYS A 119 -0.39 6.99 -23.93
CA LYS A 119 0.76 7.11 -24.83
C LYS A 119 1.31 5.77 -25.31
N ALA A 120 0.83 4.65 -24.77
CA ALA A 120 1.41 3.32 -24.96
C ALA A 120 2.92 3.29 -24.66
N ASP A 121 3.34 3.98 -23.60
CA ASP A 121 4.73 4.02 -23.16
C ASP A 121 5.04 2.77 -22.33
N TRP A 122 5.52 1.72 -23.00
CA TRP A 122 5.77 0.41 -22.41
C TRP A 122 6.81 0.43 -21.30
N LYS A 123 7.82 1.30 -21.40
CA LYS A 123 8.85 1.44 -20.36
C LYS A 123 8.29 2.12 -19.11
N ALA A 124 7.46 3.15 -19.30
CA ALA A 124 6.79 3.80 -18.18
C ALA A 124 5.78 2.86 -17.51
N ILE A 125 5.05 2.03 -18.29
CA ILE A 125 4.14 1.02 -17.75
C ILE A 125 4.92 0.00 -16.92
N GLU A 126 5.97 -0.61 -17.47
CA GLU A 126 6.78 -1.57 -16.74
C GLU A 126 7.39 -0.95 -15.48
N ALA A 127 7.97 0.25 -15.56
CA ALA A 127 8.52 0.92 -14.39
C ALA A 127 7.44 1.23 -13.33
N ALA A 128 6.22 1.57 -13.75
CA ALA A 128 5.10 1.87 -12.87
C ALA A 128 4.57 0.63 -12.12
N THR A 129 4.62 -0.54 -12.75
CA THR A 129 4.16 -1.82 -12.22
C THR A 129 5.29 -2.73 -11.73
N SER A 130 6.54 -2.29 -11.82
CA SER A 130 7.69 -3.06 -11.37
C SER A 130 7.77 -3.17 -9.86
N ASP A 131 7.88 -4.40 -9.38
CA ASP A 131 8.13 -4.68 -7.98
C ASP A 131 9.55 -4.28 -7.57
N PRO A 132 9.75 -3.89 -6.29
CA PRO A 132 11.07 -3.59 -5.78
C PRO A 132 11.98 -4.82 -5.93
N PRO A 133 13.27 -4.61 -6.23
CA PRO A 133 14.23 -5.70 -6.28
C PRO A 133 14.28 -6.46 -4.94
N PRO A 134 14.54 -7.78 -4.96
CA PRO A 134 14.57 -8.60 -3.75
C PRO A 134 15.64 -8.10 -2.77
N ARG A 135 15.36 -8.26 -1.47
CA ARG A 135 16.26 -7.79 -0.40
C ARG A 135 17.66 -8.39 -0.58
N SER A 136 18.66 -7.55 -0.85
CA SER A 136 20.05 -8.01 -0.87
C SER A 136 20.61 -8.11 0.56
N LYS A 137 21.75 -8.79 0.73
CA LYS A 137 22.38 -8.92 2.07
C LYS A 137 22.88 -7.56 2.58
N GLU A 138 23.20 -6.63 1.68
CA GLU A 138 23.65 -5.27 1.97
C GLU A 138 22.51 -4.37 2.45
N ASP A 139 21.26 -4.66 2.10
CA ASP A 139 20.11 -3.93 2.63
C ASP A 139 19.87 -4.25 4.11
N LYS A 140 20.27 -5.44 4.59
CA LYS A 140 20.04 -5.89 5.97
C LYS A 140 20.93 -5.18 7.00
N SER A 141 22.01 -4.52 6.56
CA SER A 141 22.91 -3.78 7.44
C SER A 141 22.52 -2.31 7.63
N LYS A 142 21.53 -1.80 6.87
CA LYS A 142 21.00 -0.44 7.04
C LYS A 142 19.99 -0.40 8.20
N PRO A 143 19.89 0.71 8.95
CA PRO A 143 18.99 0.81 10.12
C PRO A 143 17.51 0.55 9.78
N ASP A 144 17.09 0.86 8.55
CA ASP A 144 15.73 0.59 8.03
C ASP A 144 15.62 -0.68 7.16
N GLY A 145 16.64 -1.55 7.14
CA GLY A 145 16.65 -2.77 6.34
C GLY A 145 16.52 -2.55 4.83
N GLY A 146 16.94 -1.37 4.34
CA GLY A 146 16.84 -0.94 2.93
C GLY A 146 15.41 -0.77 2.42
N ILE A 147 14.40 -0.68 3.30
CA ILE A 147 12.98 -0.60 2.92
C ILE A 147 12.69 0.70 2.18
N ALA A 148 13.18 1.83 2.67
CA ALA A 148 12.95 3.14 2.06
C ALA A 148 13.57 3.24 0.65
N GLU A 149 14.82 2.78 0.49
CA GLU A 149 15.51 2.81 -0.81
C GLU A 149 14.91 1.82 -1.82
N ARG A 150 14.43 0.65 -1.38
CA ARG A 150 13.71 -0.29 -2.27
C ARG A 150 12.34 0.24 -2.65
N ALA A 151 11.61 0.85 -1.71
CA ALA A 151 10.33 1.48 -2.01
C ALA A 151 10.49 2.63 -3.01
N ALA A 152 11.59 3.38 -2.95
CA ALA A 152 11.91 4.42 -3.93
C ALA A 152 12.23 3.87 -5.33
N LYS A 153 12.72 2.63 -5.43
CA LYS A 153 12.96 1.93 -6.71
C LYS A 153 11.75 1.17 -7.24
N ALA A 154 10.74 0.94 -6.42
CA ALA A 154 9.51 0.29 -6.83
C ALA A 154 8.59 1.27 -7.55
N GLY A 155 7.88 0.77 -8.56
CA GLY A 155 6.87 1.53 -9.28
C GLY A 155 5.80 2.09 -8.35
N GLY A 156 5.22 3.24 -8.75
CA GLY A 156 4.20 3.95 -7.98
C GLY A 156 2.94 3.12 -7.67
N PHE A 157 2.69 2.06 -8.45
CA PHE A 157 1.60 1.09 -8.25
C PHE A 157 2.12 -0.35 -8.18
N SER A 158 3.28 -0.56 -7.56
CA SER A 158 3.84 -1.90 -7.34
C SER A 158 3.07 -2.70 -6.27
N ASP A 159 3.14 -4.03 -6.35
CA ASP A 159 2.51 -4.92 -5.37
C ASP A 159 3.05 -4.64 -3.97
N ALA A 160 4.37 -4.50 -3.87
CA ALA A 160 5.04 -4.25 -2.59
C ALA A 160 4.66 -2.93 -1.91
N ARG A 161 4.11 -1.94 -2.63
CA ARG A 161 3.73 -0.63 -2.05
C ARG A 161 2.24 -0.49 -1.82
N VAL A 162 1.45 -0.59 -2.88
CA VAL A 162 0.02 -0.24 -2.84
C VAL A 162 -0.81 -1.47 -2.51
N LEU A 163 -0.59 -2.59 -3.19
CA LEU A 163 -1.40 -3.80 -3.01
C LEU A 163 -1.13 -4.47 -1.66
N SER A 164 0.13 -4.47 -1.20
CA SER A 164 0.49 -4.88 0.15
C SER A 164 -0.18 -4.01 1.22
N ALA A 165 -0.26 -2.70 1.00
CA ALA A 165 -0.95 -1.79 1.90
C ALA A 165 -2.47 -2.06 1.88
N CYS A 166 -3.06 -2.35 0.73
CA CYS A 166 -4.47 -2.75 0.61
C CYS A 166 -4.76 -4.05 1.38
N ASP A 167 -3.88 -5.06 1.31
CA ASP A 167 -4.04 -6.30 2.06
C ASP A 167 -3.93 -6.10 3.57
N LEU A 168 -2.94 -5.32 4.02
CA LEU A 168 -2.74 -5.01 5.43
C LEU A 168 -3.90 -4.16 5.97
N PHE A 169 -4.42 -3.24 5.16
CA PHE A 169 -5.60 -2.46 5.50
C PHE A 169 -6.86 -3.33 5.55
N ALA A 170 -7.07 -4.23 4.58
CA ALA A 170 -8.16 -5.20 4.59
C ALA A 170 -8.13 -6.14 5.80
N ALA A 171 -6.93 -6.52 6.25
CA ALA A 171 -6.73 -7.33 7.44
C ALA A 171 -7.15 -6.60 8.72
N GLY A 172 -7.05 -5.27 8.76
CA GLY A 172 -7.51 -4.47 9.91
C GLY A 172 -9.02 -4.53 10.18
N PHE A 173 -9.83 -4.95 9.20
CA PHE A 173 -11.28 -5.18 9.37
C PHE A 173 -11.62 -6.59 9.88
N SER A 174 -10.62 -7.47 10.02
CA SER A 174 -10.79 -8.80 10.57
C SER A 174 -10.32 -8.79 12.01
N ASP A 175 -11.24 -9.02 12.94
CA ASP A 175 -10.90 -9.20 14.35
C ASP A 175 -10.53 -10.69 14.58
N SER A 176 -11.39 -11.47 15.24
CA SER A 176 -11.16 -12.88 15.57
C SER A 176 -11.38 -13.88 14.41
N SER A 177 -12.05 -13.48 13.33
CA SER A 177 -12.25 -14.33 12.15
C SER A 177 -12.32 -13.51 10.87
N VAL A 178 -11.94 -14.12 9.74
CA VAL A 178 -11.92 -13.45 8.43
C VAL A 178 -13.34 -13.07 8.03
N SER A 179 -13.68 -11.80 8.20
CA SER A 179 -14.99 -11.26 7.89
C SER A 179 -15.31 -11.40 6.39
N PRO A 180 -16.60 -11.53 5.99
CA PRO A 180 -16.99 -11.51 4.57
C PRO A 180 -16.46 -10.28 3.83
N ARG A 181 -16.38 -9.13 4.52
CA ARG A 181 -15.80 -7.90 3.98
C ARG A 181 -14.31 -8.03 3.69
N THR A 182 -13.52 -8.53 4.65
CA THR A 182 -12.08 -8.77 4.43
C THR A 182 -11.86 -9.73 3.26
N LYS A 183 -12.73 -10.74 3.07
CA LYS A 183 -12.67 -11.62 1.89
C LYS A 183 -12.97 -10.87 0.59
N ALA A 184 -14.02 -10.04 0.57
CA ALA A 184 -14.36 -9.22 -0.60
C ALA A 184 -13.24 -8.24 -0.96
N MET A 185 -12.69 -7.54 0.02
CA MET A 185 -11.55 -6.63 -0.18
C MET A 185 -10.34 -7.37 -0.74
N LYS A 186 -9.96 -8.52 -0.15
CA LYS A 186 -8.84 -9.34 -0.65
C LYS A 186 -9.08 -9.88 -2.07
N ALA A 187 -10.32 -10.19 -2.43
CA ALA A 187 -10.66 -10.58 -3.78
C ALA A 187 -10.44 -9.43 -4.78
N GLU A 188 -10.79 -8.19 -4.42
CA GLU A 188 -10.48 -7.02 -5.25
C GLU A 188 -8.97 -6.76 -5.34
N VAL A 189 -8.21 -6.98 -4.25
CA VAL A 189 -6.73 -6.89 -4.29
C VAL A 189 -6.13 -7.95 -5.20
N ALA A 190 -6.64 -9.18 -5.19
CA ALA A 190 -6.19 -10.23 -6.10
C ALA A 190 -6.43 -9.84 -7.57
N LYS A 191 -7.60 -9.28 -7.91
CA LYS A 191 -7.85 -8.75 -9.26
C LYS A 191 -6.87 -7.63 -9.63
N MET A 192 -6.56 -6.73 -8.71
CA MET A 192 -5.56 -5.68 -8.96
C MET A 192 -4.17 -6.26 -9.24
N ARG A 193 -3.78 -7.36 -8.58
CA ARG A 193 -2.52 -8.08 -8.88
C ARG A 193 -2.51 -8.69 -10.27
N GLU A 194 -3.59 -9.39 -10.64
CA GLU A 194 -3.73 -9.97 -11.98
C GLU A 194 -3.64 -8.89 -13.07
N VAL A 195 -4.20 -7.71 -12.82
CA VAL A 195 -4.08 -6.54 -13.70
C VAL A 195 -2.63 -6.08 -13.81
N VAL A 196 -1.93 -5.90 -12.68
CA VAL A 196 -0.52 -5.47 -12.64
C VAL A 196 0.38 -6.48 -13.37
N GLU A 197 0.21 -7.77 -13.11
CA GLU A 197 0.93 -8.85 -13.80
C GLU A 197 0.62 -8.84 -15.31
N GLY A 198 -0.65 -8.71 -15.68
CA GLY A 198 -1.07 -8.63 -17.08
C GLY A 198 -0.50 -7.41 -17.82
N MET A 199 -0.41 -6.26 -17.14
CA MET A 199 0.20 -5.04 -17.68
C MET A 199 1.72 -5.19 -17.84
N ASN A 200 2.40 -5.78 -16.85
CA ASN A 200 3.83 -6.09 -16.93
C ASN A 200 4.14 -7.05 -18.07
N GLN A 201 3.38 -8.15 -18.19
CA GLN A 201 3.54 -9.11 -19.29
C GLN A 201 3.33 -8.42 -20.64
N ALA A 202 2.28 -7.60 -20.80
CA ALA A 202 2.04 -6.88 -22.04
C ALA A 202 3.17 -5.88 -22.36
N ALA A 203 3.71 -5.20 -21.36
CA ALA A 203 4.84 -4.29 -21.53
C ALA A 203 6.11 -5.03 -21.97
N ARG A 204 6.47 -6.15 -21.33
CA ARG A 204 7.64 -6.97 -21.70
C ARG A 204 7.53 -7.60 -23.09
N LEU A 205 6.33 -8.04 -23.47
CA LEU A 205 6.06 -8.51 -24.83
C LEU A 205 6.23 -7.39 -25.86
N ALA A 206 5.76 -6.17 -25.54
CA ALA A 206 5.90 -5.02 -26.42
C ALA A 206 7.35 -4.52 -26.56
N LEU A 207 8.15 -4.66 -25.50
CA LEU A 207 9.59 -4.32 -25.48
C LEU A 207 10.46 -5.42 -26.11
N GLY A 208 9.91 -6.61 -26.36
CA GLY A 208 10.61 -7.74 -26.95
C GLY A 208 11.53 -8.49 -25.98
N GLU A 209 11.41 -8.22 -24.68
CA GLU A 209 12.19 -8.88 -23.62
C GLU A 209 11.67 -10.30 -23.36
N GLU A 210 10.36 -10.51 -23.48
CA GLU A 210 9.74 -11.82 -23.48
C GLU A 210 9.30 -12.19 -24.90
N LYS A 211 9.75 -13.35 -25.41
CA LYS A 211 9.09 -13.98 -26.55
C LYS A 211 7.81 -14.60 -26.02
N ALA A 212 6.68 -14.38 -26.69
CA ALA A 212 5.39 -14.98 -26.35
C ALA A 212 5.55 -16.48 -26.04
N SER A 213 5.65 -16.80 -24.74
CA SER A 213 5.92 -18.14 -24.23
C SER A 213 4.59 -18.89 -24.23
N GLY A 214 4.24 -19.41 -25.39
CA GLY A 214 2.93 -20.00 -25.63
C GLY A 214 2.89 -20.74 -26.96
N GLY A 215 3.85 -21.62 -27.18
CA GLY A 215 3.89 -22.51 -28.34
C GLY A 215 4.98 -23.55 -28.19
N PHE A 216 4.59 -24.78 -27.85
CA PHE A 216 5.43 -25.95 -27.56
C PHE A 216 6.46 -26.32 -28.65
N LEU A 217 6.49 -25.66 -29.82
CA LEU A 217 7.33 -26.04 -30.96
C LEU A 217 7.69 -24.86 -31.87
N GLY A 218 8.17 -23.71 -31.37
CA GLY A 218 9.00 -22.76 -32.14
C GLY A 218 8.49 -22.20 -33.49
N LEU A 219 7.24 -22.45 -33.89
CA LEU A 219 6.66 -22.14 -35.19
C LEU A 219 5.17 -21.86 -35.00
N GLY A 220 4.77 -20.59 -35.06
CA GLY A 220 3.42 -20.24 -35.55
C GLY A 220 2.47 -19.50 -34.61
N ALA A 221 2.79 -19.27 -33.33
CA ALA A 221 2.00 -18.32 -32.55
C ALA A 221 2.38 -16.90 -32.99
N LYS A 222 1.51 -16.23 -33.76
CA LYS A 222 1.69 -14.81 -34.12
C LYS A 222 1.88 -14.01 -32.82
N GLN A 223 3.00 -13.30 -32.72
CA GLN A 223 3.16 -12.35 -31.63
C GLN A 223 2.00 -11.34 -31.70
N PRO A 224 1.37 -11.01 -30.56
CA PRO A 224 0.34 -9.99 -30.53
C PRO A 224 0.91 -8.67 -31.04
N THR A 225 0.16 -8.01 -31.91
CA THR A 225 0.57 -6.72 -32.46
C THR A 225 0.60 -5.66 -31.37
N GLN A 226 1.39 -4.59 -31.54
CA GLN A 226 1.42 -3.49 -30.56
C GLN A 226 0.04 -2.85 -30.35
N ALA A 227 -0.82 -2.83 -31.38
CA ALA A 227 -2.19 -2.33 -31.27
C ALA A 227 -3.06 -3.23 -30.37
N GLU A 228 -2.91 -4.56 -30.47
CA GLU A 228 -3.61 -5.53 -29.61
C GLU A 228 -3.11 -5.45 -28.17
N LEU A 229 -1.80 -5.31 -27.96
CA LEU A 229 -1.22 -5.09 -26.62
C LEU A 229 -1.73 -3.78 -26.01
N ALA A 230 -1.81 -2.70 -26.79
CA ALA A 230 -2.29 -1.41 -26.30
C ALA A 230 -3.77 -1.47 -25.93
N LYS A 231 -4.58 -2.19 -26.70
CA LYS A 231 -5.97 -2.45 -26.34
C LYS A 231 -6.06 -3.28 -25.06
N ARG A 232 -5.31 -4.37 -24.95
CA ARG A 232 -5.29 -5.22 -23.75
C ARG A 232 -4.90 -4.43 -22.50
N VAL A 233 -3.89 -3.56 -22.58
CA VAL A 233 -3.46 -2.73 -21.45
C VAL A 233 -4.53 -1.70 -21.06
N ARG A 234 -5.26 -1.11 -22.03
CA ARG A 234 -6.40 -0.23 -21.73
C ARG A 234 -7.54 -0.97 -21.06
N ASP A 235 -7.85 -2.18 -21.52
CA ASP A 235 -8.89 -3.02 -20.91
C ASP A 235 -8.50 -3.39 -19.48
N LEU A 236 -7.24 -3.80 -19.26
CA LEU A 236 -6.68 -4.07 -17.93
C LEU A 236 -6.71 -2.84 -17.03
N TYR A 237 -6.39 -1.64 -17.56
CA TYR A 237 -6.51 -0.38 -16.83
C TYR A 237 -7.95 -0.10 -16.38
N GLY A 238 -8.95 -0.37 -17.22
CA GLY A 238 -10.35 -0.27 -16.83
C GLY A 238 -10.73 -1.24 -15.72
N VAL A 239 -10.29 -2.51 -15.83
CA VAL A 239 -10.55 -3.55 -14.83
C VAL A 239 -9.90 -3.20 -13.49
N GLY A 240 -8.63 -2.77 -13.50
CA GLY A 240 -7.89 -2.40 -12.29
C GLY A 240 -8.50 -1.18 -11.59
N GLY A 241 -8.89 -0.15 -12.36
CA GLY A 241 -9.56 1.02 -11.80
C GLY A 241 -10.91 0.68 -11.14
N ASN A 242 -11.69 -0.21 -11.78
CA ASN A 242 -12.95 -0.70 -11.20
C ASN A 242 -12.71 -1.51 -9.91
N ALA A 243 -11.73 -2.43 -9.91
CA ALA A 243 -11.39 -3.22 -8.73
C ALA A 243 -10.92 -2.34 -7.56
N TYR A 244 -10.10 -1.31 -7.85
CA TYR A 244 -9.69 -0.32 -6.85
C TYR A 244 -10.90 0.44 -6.28
N ASN A 245 -11.81 0.92 -7.14
CA ASN A 245 -13.01 1.63 -6.69
C ASN A 245 -13.93 0.72 -5.85
N GLN A 246 -14.06 -0.56 -6.19
CA GLN A 246 -14.79 -1.53 -5.37
C GLN A 246 -14.10 -1.77 -4.02
N PHE A 247 -12.77 -1.87 -3.99
CA PHE A 247 -12.02 -1.96 -2.74
C PHE A 247 -12.27 -0.74 -1.85
N ILE A 248 -12.22 0.48 -2.41
CA ILE A 248 -12.47 1.73 -1.69
C ILE A 248 -13.93 1.82 -1.22
N PHE A 249 -14.89 1.33 -2.01
CA PHE A 249 -16.29 1.25 -1.61
C PHE A 249 -16.46 0.39 -0.35
N GLN A 250 -15.91 -0.83 -0.37
CA GLN A 250 -15.97 -1.77 0.76
C GLN A 250 -15.26 -1.22 2.00
N ALA A 251 -14.14 -0.51 1.80
CA ALA A 251 -13.42 0.16 2.86
C ALA A 251 -14.23 1.31 3.48
N ASN A 252 -14.75 2.22 2.66
CA ASN A 252 -15.45 3.43 3.10
C ASN A 252 -16.79 3.13 3.79
N ASP A 253 -17.47 2.05 3.41
CA ASP A 253 -18.69 1.58 4.07
C ASP A 253 -18.45 1.18 5.54
N ALA A 254 -17.23 0.77 5.85
CA ALA A 254 -16.81 0.30 7.17
C ALA A 254 -16.20 1.39 8.05
N LEU A 255 -15.79 2.52 7.45
CA LEU A 255 -15.07 3.55 8.16
C LEU A 255 -16.01 4.30 9.12
N PRO A 256 -15.61 4.50 10.39
CA PRO A 256 -16.34 5.39 11.28
C PRO A 256 -16.40 6.79 10.68
N ILE A 257 -17.48 7.54 10.96
CA ILE A 257 -17.74 8.89 10.44
C ILE A 257 -16.59 9.88 10.76
N GLN A 258 -15.78 9.56 11.76
CA GLN A 258 -14.63 10.35 12.21
C GLN A 258 -13.41 10.22 11.29
N LEU A 259 -13.29 9.15 10.51
CA LEU A 259 -12.21 8.95 9.56
C LEU A 259 -12.60 9.49 8.19
N ASN A 260 -11.64 10.14 7.52
CA ASN A 260 -11.85 10.64 6.17
C ASN A 260 -12.10 9.48 5.21
N LYS A 261 -13.10 9.62 4.34
CA LYS A 261 -13.32 8.65 3.27
C LYS A 261 -12.19 8.73 2.27
N MET A 262 -11.71 7.57 1.84
CA MET A 262 -10.72 7.50 0.76
C MET A 262 -11.39 7.88 -0.57
N PRO A 263 -10.70 8.67 -1.42
CA PRO A 263 -11.22 9.06 -2.72
C PRO A 263 -11.29 7.87 -3.68
N TYR A 264 -12.31 7.88 -4.54
CA TYR A 264 -12.37 7.03 -5.73
C TYR A 264 -11.44 7.58 -6.82
N LEU A 265 -11.09 6.72 -7.78
CA LEU A 265 -10.33 7.08 -8.99
C LEU A 265 -11.16 7.90 -9.98
#